data_AF-R6LRN7-F1
#
_entry.id   AF-R6LRN7-F1
#
_cell.length_a   1.000
_cell.length_b   1.000
_cell.length_c   1.000
_cell.angle_alpha   90.00
_cell.angle_beta   90.00
_cell.angle_gamma   90.00
#
_symmetry.space_group_name_H-M   'P 1'
#
loop_
_entity.id
_entity.type
_entity.pdbx_description
1 polymer ?
#
loop_
_entity_poly.entity_id
_entity_poly.type
_entity_poly.pdbx_seq_one_letter_code
_entity_poly.pdbx_strand_id
1 'polypeptide(L)'
;MEKKLGGLPMIVFTAVCALAGLLLRTAQRGGGSPAALIAVSAAAALALLAASFSFEKEREFAQVFGKNIADAAVSGVGALLLLLGCALSAWKNTGAGRYIGILGAVAALGLVRAAALRYGGAKPSAALYVPSILFYVAKLFYDYRHWMVDPTILDYCFLLLAMLCFMQAAYHTAAFCFDRGDRRALVFFSAAGVYFGAVSLPGASAQEALIYGGTILWLLAALWQGTRVQAKD
;
A
#
# COMPACT_ATOMS: atom_id res chain seq x y z
N MET A 1 2.49 -23.95 -22.34
CA MET A 1 1.33 -23.81 -21.43
C MET A 1 1.81 -23.16 -20.14
N GLU A 2 1.81 -21.84 -20.07
CA GLU A 2 2.15 -21.13 -18.83
C GLU A 2 0.97 -21.26 -17.86
N LYS A 3 1.20 -21.88 -16.70
CA LYS A 3 0.23 -21.86 -15.60
C LYS A 3 0.07 -20.41 -15.16
N LYS A 4 -1.03 -19.76 -15.56
CA LYS A 4 -1.43 -18.44 -15.04
C LYS A 4 -1.39 -18.50 -13.52
N LEU A 5 -0.59 -17.64 -12.91
CA LEU A 5 -0.40 -17.58 -11.47
C LEU A 5 -1.77 -17.30 -10.83
N GLY A 6 -2.33 -18.25 -10.08
CA GLY A 6 -3.54 -18.02 -9.30
C GLY A 6 -3.33 -16.93 -8.26
N GLY A 7 -4.42 -16.38 -7.70
CA GLY A 7 -4.28 -15.24 -6.79
C GLY A 7 -3.55 -15.54 -5.47
N LEU A 8 -3.69 -16.76 -4.94
CA LEU A 8 -2.99 -17.20 -3.72
C LEU A 8 -1.45 -17.19 -3.88
N PRO A 9 -0.85 -17.74 -4.95
CA PRO A 9 0.61 -17.69 -5.12
C PRO A 9 1.19 -16.27 -5.23
N MET A 10 0.47 -15.28 -5.80
CA MET A 10 0.97 -13.90 -5.85
C MET A 10 1.09 -13.27 -4.46
N ILE A 11 0.13 -13.54 -3.59
CA ILE A 11 0.09 -12.97 -2.23
C ILE A 11 1.16 -13.61 -1.36
N VAL A 12 1.32 -14.94 -1.44
CA VAL A 12 2.40 -15.66 -0.76
C VAL A 12 3.75 -15.17 -1.26
N PHE A 13 3.93 -15.03 -2.57
CA PHE A 13 5.16 -14.49 -3.16
C PHE A 13 5.49 -13.09 -2.62
N THR A 14 4.50 -12.19 -2.63
CA THR A 14 4.64 -10.83 -2.10
C THR A 14 5.01 -10.83 -0.62
N ALA A 15 4.36 -11.67 0.20
CA ALA A 15 4.64 -11.79 1.63
C ALA A 15 6.06 -12.31 1.91
N VAL A 16 6.52 -13.31 1.14
CA VAL A 16 7.88 -13.84 1.24
C VAL A 16 8.91 -12.77 0.86
N CYS A 17 8.70 -12.05 -0.25
CA CYS A 17 9.56 -10.93 -0.64
C CYS A 17 9.59 -9.85 0.45
N ALA A 18 8.43 -9.44 0.97
CA ALA A 18 8.32 -8.41 1.99
C ALA A 18 9.02 -8.82 3.29
N LEU A 19 8.88 -10.08 3.72
CA LEU A 19 9.57 -10.62 4.88
C LEU A 19 11.09 -10.67 4.66
N ALA A 20 11.55 -11.12 3.50
CA ALA A 20 12.97 -11.13 3.16
C ALA A 20 13.57 -9.72 3.17
N GLY A 21 12.86 -8.75 2.58
CA GLY A 21 13.24 -7.34 2.59
C GLY A 21 13.30 -6.76 4.00
N LEU A 22 12.29 -7.05 4.83
CA LEU A 22 12.24 -6.66 6.24
C LEU A 22 13.46 -7.20 7.02
N LEU A 23 13.76 -8.50 6.88
CA LEU A 23 14.88 -9.14 7.57
C LEU A 23 16.23 -8.57 7.11
N LEU A 24 16.43 -8.41 5.80
CA LEU A 24 17.64 -7.80 5.26
C LEU A 24 17.82 -6.36 5.72
N ARG A 25 16.72 -5.61 5.83
CA ARG A 25 16.76 -4.26 6.37
C ARG A 25 17.15 -4.25 7.85
N THR A 26 16.57 -5.13 8.66
CA THR A 26 16.96 -5.25 10.08
C THR A 26 18.45 -5.58 10.24
N ALA A 27 18.97 -6.50 9.40
CA ALA A 27 20.40 -6.84 9.39
C ALA A 27 21.28 -5.67 8.92
N GLN A 28 20.85 -4.92 7.90
CA GLN A 28 21.57 -3.74 7.40
C GLN A 28 21.66 -2.64 8.46
N ARG A 29 20.58 -2.40 9.23
CA ARG A 29 20.62 -1.46 10.36
C ARG A 29 21.50 -1.95 11.52
N GLY A 30 21.75 -3.25 11.62
CA GLY A 30 22.71 -3.85 12.54
C GLY A 30 24.18 -3.80 12.09
N GLY A 31 24.49 -3.09 10.99
CA GLY A 31 25.85 -2.96 10.45
C GLY A 31 26.13 -3.79 9.19
N GLY A 32 25.13 -4.48 8.65
CA GLY A 32 25.25 -5.22 7.39
C GLY A 32 25.39 -4.31 6.16
N SER A 33 26.02 -4.84 5.09
CA SER A 33 26.16 -4.12 3.82
C SER A 33 24.80 -3.85 3.15
N PRO A 34 24.57 -2.65 2.57
CA PRO A 34 23.33 -2.34 1.88
C PRO A 34 23.20 -3.04 0.52
N ALA A 35 24.28 -3.57 -0.05
CA ALA A 35 24.29 -4.13 -1.41
C ALA A 35 23.28 -5.28 -1.59
N ALA A 36 23.20 -6.19 -0.62
CA ALA A 36 22.26 -7.30 -0.65
C ALA A 36 20.80 -6.83 -0.63
N LEU A 37 20.50 -5.82 0.19
CA LEU A 37 19.15 -5.24 0.28
C LEU A 37 18.76 -4.56 -1.03
N ILE A 38 19.67 -3.80 -1.66
CA ILE A 38 19.43 -3.14 -2.94
C ILE A 38 19.17 -4.18 -4.04
N ALA A 39 20.04 -5.20 -4.15
CA ALA A 39 19.91 -6.25 -5.16
C ALA A 39 18.60 -7.03 -5.01
N VAL A 40 18.25 -7.42 -3.78
CA VAL A 40 16.99 -8.13 -3.49
C VAL A 40 15.78 -7.23 -3.75
N SER A 41 15.85 -5.94 -3.44
CA SER A 41 14.77 -4.98 -3.71
C SER A 41 14.53 -4.78 -5.20
N ALA A 42 15.60 -4.64 -5.99
CA ALA A 42 15.51 -4.53 -7.44
C ALA A 42 14.92 -5.81 -8.05
N ALA A 43 15.41 -6.98 -7.62
CA ALA A 43 14.91 -8.27 -8.08
C ALA A 43 13.43 -8.48 -7.70
N ALA A 44 13.04 -8.15 -6.46
CA ALA A 44 11.66 -8.24 -6.00
C ALA A 44 10.73 -7.32 -6.81
N ALA A 45 11.11 -6.06 -7.03
CA ALA A 45 10.32 -5.13 -7.83
C ALA A 45 10.12 -5.61 -9.27
N LEU A 46 11.18 -6.12 -9.92
CA LEU A 46 11.10 -6.68 -11.26
C LEU A 46 10.25 -7.96 -11.31
N ALA A 47 10.37 -8.84 -10.31
CA ALA A 47 9.58 -10.07 -10.25
C ALA A 47 8.08 -9.78 -10.01
N LEU A 48 7.77 -8.82 -9.13
CA LEU A 48 6.39 -8.36 -8.90
C LEU A 48 5.79 -7.71 -10.15
N LEU A 49 6.59 -6.92 -10.87
CA LEU A 49 6.18 -6.33 -12.15
C LEU A 49 5.91 -7.44 -13.19
N ALA A 50 6.82 -8.38 -13.37
CA ALA A 50 6.66 -9.51 -14.28
C ALA A 50 5.41 -10.34 -13.93
N ALA A 51 5.21 -10.66 -12.65
CA ALA A 51 4.04 -11.39 -12.16
C ALA A 51 2.73 -10.63 -12.44
N SER A 52 2.75 -9.29 -12.37
CA SER A 52 1.56 -8.47 -12.65
C SER A 52 1.08 -8.57 -14.10
N PHE A 53 1.99 -8.80 -15.06
CA PHE A 53 1.63 -8.96 -16.47
C PHE A 53 0.91 -10.26 -16.79
N SER A 54 1.04 -11.27 -15.93
CA SER A 54 0.36 -12.57 -16.07
C SER A 54 -1.15 -12.49 -15.82
N PHE A 55 -1.64 -11.40 -15.22
CA PHE A 55 -3.06 -11.19 -14.96
C PHE A 55 -3.79 -10.60 -16.19
N GLU A 56 -5.06 -10.93 -16.33
CA GLU A 56 -5.90 -10.37 -17.40
C GLU A 56 -6.21 -8.90 -17.14
N LYS A 57 -6.42 -8.14 -18.23
CA LYS A 57 -6.80 -6.75 -18.14
C LYS A 57 -8.29 -6.68 -17.78
N GLU A 58 -8.58 -6.49 -16.50
CA GLU A 58 -9.94 -6.19 -16.04
C GLU A 58 -10.08 -4.73 -15.62
N ARG A 59 -11.24 -4.16 -15.94
CA ARG A 59 -11.56 -2.74 -15.73
C ARG A 59 -12.79 -2.51 -14.85
N GLU A 60 -13.70 -3.48 -14.81
CA GLU A 60 -14.97 -3.38 -14.11
C GLU A 60 -14.78 -3.56 -12.61
N PHE A 61 -15.45 -2.72 -11.81
CA PHE A 61 -15.40 -2.80 -10.35
C PHE A 61 -15.89 -4.15 -9.83
N ALA A 62 -17.06 -4.60 -10.31
CA ALA A 62 -17.76 -5.77 -9.78
C ALA A 62 -16.93 -7.06 -9.91
N GLN A 63 -16.14 -7.19 -10.97
CA GLN A 63 -15.32 -8.37 -11.22
C GLN A 63 -14.11 -8.50 -10.29
N VAL A 64 -13.61 -7.38 -9.77
CA VAL A 64 -12.41 -7.31 -8.92
C VAL A 64 -12.78 -7.15 -7.44
N PHE A 65 -13.76 -6.29 -7.15
CA PHE A 65 -14.16 -5.90 -5.80
C PHE A 65 -15.48 -6.57 -5.40
N GLY A 66 -15.43 -7.89 -5.27
CA GLY A 66 -16.55 -8.69 -4.81
C GLY A 66 -16.74 -8.70 -3.30
N LYS A 67 -17.92 -9.15 -2.86
CA LYS A 67 -18.25 -9.33 -1.43
C LYS A 67 -17.32 -10.36 -0.79
N ASN A 68 -16.45 -9.91 0.12
CA ASN A 68 -15.56 -10.79 0.89
C ASN A 68 -15.34 -10.22 2.29
N ILE A 69 -15.70 -11.01 3.30
CA ILE A 69 -15.62 -10.62 4.72
C ILE A 69 -14.16 -10.48 5.17
N ALA A 70 -13.29 -11.40 4.76
CA ALA A 70 -11.89 -11.39 5.16
C ALA A 70 -11.16 -10.14 4.63
N ASP A 71 -11.45 -9.77 3.37
CA ASP A 71 -10.91 -8.55 2.78
C ASP A 71 -11.40 -7.29 3.50
N ALA A 72 -12.71 -7.20 3.74
CA ALA A 72 -13.30 -6.05 4.42
C ALA A 72 -12.76 -5.90 5.84
N ALA A 73 -12.54 -7.01 6.55
CA ALA A 73 -11.94 -7.01 7.88
C ALA A 73 -10.47 -6.54 7.84
N VAL A 74 -9.64 -7.10 6.95
CA VAL A 74 -8.22 -6.74 6.83
C VAL A 74 -8.05 -5.29 6.39
N SER A 75 -8.82 -4.84 5.39
CA SER A 75 -8.81 -3.44 4.95
C SER A 75 -9.36 -2.48 6.00
N GLY A 76 -10.37 -2.89 6.77
CA GLY A 76 -10.91 -2.13 7.89
C GLY A 76 -9.89 -1.96 9.02
N VAL A 77 -9.22 -3.04 9.44
CA VAL A 77 -8.15 -3.00 10.44
C VAL A 77 -6.99 -2.12 9.94
N GLY A 78 -6.59 -2.27 8.68
CA GLY A 78 -5.56 -1.44 8.07
C GLY A 78 -5.90 0.05 8.10
N ALA A 79 -7.14 0.41 7.76
CA ALA A 79 -7.62 1.78 7.81
C ALA A 79 -7.72 2.32 9.25
N LEU A 80 -8.07 1.49 10.23
CA LEU A 80 -8.10 1.89 11.64
C LEU A 80 -6.69 2.14 12.21
N LEU A 81 -5.71 1.31 11.87
CA LEU A 81 -4.32 1.54 12.25
C LEU A 81 -3.77 2.82 11.61
N LEU A 82 -4.10 3.06 10.33
CA LEU A 82 -3.77 4.31 9.64
C LEU A 82 -4.41 5.51 10.37
N LEU A 83 -5.69 5.41 10.75
CA LEU A 83 -6.39 6.45 11.51
C LEU A 83 -5.69 6.77 12.83
N LEU A 84 -5.31 5.73 13.59
CA LEU A 84 -4.58 5.90 14.85
C LEU A 84 -3.23 6.57 14.62
N GLY A 85 -2.46 6.13 13.63
CA GLY A 85 -1.17 6.73 13.27
C GLY A 85 -1.29 8.20 12.85
N CYS A 86 -2.30 8.52 12.04
CA CYS A 86 -2.57 9.88 11.59
C CYS A 86 -3.09 10.79 12.71
N ALA A 87 -3.94 10.28 13.61
CA ALA A 87 -4.43 11.02 14.77
C ALA A 87 -3.28 11.34 15.75
N LEU A 88 -2.39 10.38 16.00
CA LEU A 88 -1.17 10.60 16.78
C LEU A 88 -0.25 11.64 16.12
N SER A 89 -0.12 11.60 14.79
CA SER A 89 0.62 12.62 14.02
C SER A 89 0.03 14.01 14.19
N ALA A 90 -1.30 14.13 14.10
CA ALA A 90 -2.00 15.40 14.27
C ALA A 90 -1.87 15.96 15.69
N TRP A 91 -1.82 15.08 16.69
CA TRP A 91 -1.70 15.46 18.09
C TRP A 91 -0.27 15.91 18.46
N LYS A 92 0.74 15.18 18.00
CA LYS A 92 2.14 15.43 18.37
C LYS A 92 2.78 16.57 17.59
N ASN A 93 2.38 16.78 16.35
CA ASN A 93 3.00 17.78 15.48
C ASN A 93 2.30 19.14 15.58
N THR A 94 3.04 20.19 15.22
CA THR A 94 2.52 21.55 15.02
C THR A 94 2.70 21.99 13.57
N GLY A 95 2.04 23.08 13.17
CA GLY A 95 2.14 23.62 11.81
C GLY A 95 1.74 22.61 10.71
N ALA A 96 2.54 22.52 9.65
CA ALA A 96 2.27 21.68 8.48
C ALA A 96 2.12 20.18 8.81
N GLY A 97 2.91 19.66 9.76
CA GLY A 97 2.81 18.25 10.18
C GLY A 97 1.45 17.91 10.79
N ARG A 98 0.83 18.85 11.52
CA ARG A 98 -0.52 18.68 12.06
C ARG A 98 -1.58 18.57 10.96
N TYR A 99 -1.52 19.44 9.96
CA TYR A 99 -2.47 19.42 8.85
C TYR A 99 -2.35 18.14 8.02
N ILE A 100 -1.14 17.62 7.83
CA ILE A 100 -0.92 16.32 7.16
C ILE A 100 -1.50 15.17 7.99
N GLY A 101 -1.34 15.21 9.31
CA GLY A 101 -1.99 14.25 10.21
C GLY A 101 -3.52 14.28 10.10
N ILE A 102 -4.12 15.48 10.07
CA ILE A 102 -5.57 15.64 9.89
C ILE A 102 -6.03 15.12 8.53
N LEU A 103 -5.32 15.47 7.45
CA LEU A 103 -5.60 14.96 6.11
C LEU A 103 -5.54 13.43 6.05
N GLY A 104 -4.53 12.84 6.72
CA GLY A 104 -4.40 11.39 6.86
C GLY A 104 -5.55 10.75 7.66
N ALA A 105 -6.05 11.43 8.70
CA ALA A 105 -7.23 10.94 9.43
C ALA A 105 -8.48 10.95 8.56
N VAL A 106 -8.69 12.01 7.76
CA VAL A 106 -9.78 12.06 6.77
C VAL A 106 -9.65 10.95 5.73
N ALA A 107 -8.43 10.70 5.24
CA ALA A 107 -8.14 9.58 4.34
C ALA A 107 -8.50 8.23 4.96
N ALA A 108 -8.10 8.00 6.21
CA ALA A 108 -8.37 6.76 6.91
C ALA A 108 -9.90 6.54 7.11
N LEU A 109 -10.64 7.58 7.47
CA LEU A 109 -12.11 7.52 7.56
C LEU A 109 -12.75 7.21 6.20
N GLY A 110 -12.24 7.78 5.12
CA GLY A 110 -12.66 7.47 3.75
C GLY A 110 -12.47 5.98 3.43
N LEU A 111 -11.31 5.42 3.77
CA LEU A 111 -11.00 3.99 3.57
C LEU A 111 -11.87 3.08 4.46
N VAL A 112 -12.13 3.44 5.71
CA VAL A 112 -13.06 2.71 6.60
C VAL A 112 -14.45 2.68 5.98
N ARG A 113 -14.97 3.82 5.51
CA ARG A 113 -16.28 3.89 4.86
C ARG A 113 -16.31 3.08 3.57
N ALA A 114 -15.25 3.13 2.77
CA ALA A 114 -15.13 2.34 1.55
C ALA A 114 -15.09 0.83 1.83
N ALA A 115 -14.42 0.39 2.90
CA ALA A 115 -14.45 -1.00 3.36
C ALA A 115 -15.86 -1.44 3.80
N ALA A 116 -16.57 -0.59 4.55
CA ALA A 116 -17.94 -0.87 4.96
C ALA A 116 -18.92 -0.98 3.77
N LEU A 117 -18.78 -0.10 2.76
CA LEU A 117 -19.58 -0.17 1.54
C LEU A 117 -19.29 -1.45 0.74
N ARG A 118 -18.01 -1.81 0.57
CA ARG A 118 -17.60 -3.06 -0.09
C ARG A 118 -18.13 -4.29 0.64
N TYR A 119 -18.15 -4.30 1.97
CA TYR A 119 -18.76 -5.37 2.77
C TYR A 119 -20.26 -5.53 2.48
N GLY A 120 -20.96 -4.40 2.32
CA GLY A 120 -22.37 -4.36 1.92
C GLY A 120 -22.62 -4.70 0.45
N GLY A 121 -21.59 -4.97 -0.35
CA GLY A 121 -21.71 -5.20 -1.79
C GLY A 121 -21.97 -3.93 -2.61
N ALA A 122 -21.88 -2.75 -1.99
CA ALA A 122 -22.08 -1.48 -2.65
C ALA A 122 -20.77 -0.95 -3.23
N LYS A 123 -20.84 -0.38 -4.43
CA LYS A 123 -19.71 0.28 -5.08
C LYS A 123 -19.40 1.60 -4.35
N PRO A 124 -18.21 1.76 -3.75
CA PRO A 124 -17.82 3.01 -3.09
C PRO A 124 -17.61 4.12 -4.12
N SER A 125 -17.84 5.37 -3.70
CA SER A 125 -17.50 6.53 -4.52
C SER A 125 -15.98 6.72 -4.56
N ALA A 126 -15.44 7.10 -5.73
CA ALA A 126 -14.03 7.45 -5.88
C ALA A 126 -13.58 8.55 -4.89
N ALA A 127 -14.50 9.44 -4.51
CA ALA A 127 -14.25 10.52 -3.56
C ALA A 127 -13.79 10.03 -2.18
N LEU A 128 -14.07 8.77 -1.81
CA LEU A 128 -13.59 8.19 -0.55
C LEU A 128 -12.10 7.84 -0.58
N TYR A 129 -11.50 7.68 -1.76
CA TYR A 129 -10.09 7.34 -1.95
C TYR A 129 -9.22 8.57 -2.27
N VAL A 130 -9.82 9.65 -2.80
CA VAL A 130 -9.11 10.89 -3.14
C VAL A 130 -8.32 11.46 -1.95
N PRO A 131 -8.86 11.53 -0.72
CA PRO A 131 -8.10 12.03 0.42
C PRO A 131 -6.86 11.18 0.73
N SER A 132 -6.88 9.86 0.48
CA SER A 132 -5.72 8.98 0.64
C SER A 132 -4.62 9.33 -0.36
N ILE A 133 -4.98 9.61 -1.62
CA ILE A 133 -4.04 10.05 -2.65
C ILE A 133 -3.39 11.37 -2.21
N LEU A 134 -4.20 12.36 -1.84
CA LEU A 134 -3.72 13.67 -1.39
C LEU A 134 -2.85 13.58 -0.13
N PHE A 135 -3.21 12.69 0.81
CA PHE A 135 -2.44 12.45 2.01
C PHE A 135 -1.03 11.95 1.69
N TYR A 136 -0.87 10.91 0.88
CA TYR A 136 0.47 10.40 0.53
C TYR A 136 1.27 11.39 -0.32
N VAL A 137 0.62 12.18 -1.19
CA VAL A 137 1.28 13.28 -1.92
C VAL A 137 1.82 14.33 -0.94
N ALA A 138 0.97 14.83 -0.04
CA ALA A 138 1.35 15.86 0.92
C ALA A 138 2.42 15.35 1.91
N LYS A 139 2.26 14.12 2.39
CA LYS A 139 3.23 13.46 3.27
C LYS A 139 4.58 13.26 2.56
N LEU A 140 4.57 12.81 1.31
CA LEU A 140 5.80 12.65 0.51
C LEU A 140 6.55 13.98 0.39
N PHE A 141 5.88 15.07 0.02
CA PHE A 141 6.53 16.37 -0.10
C PHE A 141 7.05 16.90 1.24
N TYR A 142 6.31 16.67 2.32
CA TYR A 142 6.71 17.09 3.65
C TYR A 142 7.92 16.31 4.14
N ASP A 143 7.88 14.97 4.09
CA ASP A 143 8.97 14.11 4.55
C ASP A 143 10.22 14.32 3.67
N TYR A 144 10.06 14.47 2.35
CA TYR A 144 11.18 14.73 1.43
C TYR A 144 11.97 16.00 1.79
N ARG A 145 11.29 17.07 2.19
CA ARG A 145 11.96 18.30 2.66
C ARG A 145 12.83 18.07 3.89
N HIS A 146 12.40 17.19 4.80
CA HIS A 146 13.18 16.82 5.98
C HIS A 146 14.35 15.92 5.61
N TRP A 147 14.16 14.98 4.67
CA TRP A 147 15.22 14.08 4.22
C TRP A 147 16.33 14.77 3.44
N MET A 148 16.06 15.90 2.76
CA MET A 148 17.12 16.66 2.11
C MET A 148 18.14 17.26 3.09
N VAL A 149 17.84 17.27 4.39
CA VAL A 149 18.74 17.80 5.43
C VAL A 149 19.69 16.71 5.96
N ASP A 150 19.29 15.43 5.94
CA ASP A 150 20.08 14.30 6.48
C ASP A 150 20.50 13.26 5.40
N PRO A 151 21.78 12.88 5.29
CA PRO A 151 22.35 12.24 4.11
C PRO A 151 22.17 10.71 3.99
N THR A 152 21.26 10.07 4.75
CA THR A 152 21.12 8.60 4.68
C THR A 152 20.30 8.17 3.46
N ILE A 153 20.95 8.15 2.29
CA ILE A 153 20.35 7.99 0.96
C ILE A 153 19.36 6.82 0.85
N LEU A 154 19.74 5.69 1.42
CA LEU A 154 18.98 4.46 1.26
C LEU A 154 17.66 4.48 2.05
N ASP A 155 17.61 5.20 3.18
CA ASP A 155 16.45 5.22 4.07
C ASP A 155 15.29 5.94 3.42
N TYR A 156 15.53 7.11 2.83
CA TYR A 156 14.47 7.85 2.14
C TYR A 156 14.06 7.19 0.82
N CYS A 157 14.94 6.47 0.11
CA CYS A 157 14.59 5.82 -1.16
C CYS A 157 13.47 4.79 -1.00
N PHE A 158 13.56 3.94 0.02
CA PHE A 158 12.51 2.93 0.27
C PHE A 158 11.21 3.56 0.76
N LEU A 159 11.29 4.57 1.62
CA LEU A 159 10.11 5.33 2.08
C LEU A 159 9.41 6.07 0.94
N LEU A 160 10.19 6.67 0.04
CA LEU A 160 9.69 7.34 -1.16
C LEU A 160 8.98 6.35 -2.09
N LEU A 161 9.61 5.20 -2.38
CA LEU A 161 9.00 4.14 -3.19
C LEU A 161 7.73 3.59 -2.54
N ALA A 162 7.72 3.39 -1.22
CA ALA A 162 6.54 2.97 -0.48
C ALA A 162 5.39 3.97 -0.65
N MET A 163 5.63 5.26 -0.41
CA MET A 163 4.60 6.30 -0.53
C MET A 163 4.09 6.47 -1.96
N LEU A 164 4.96 6.37 -2.98
CA LEU A 164 4.55 6.36 -4.38
C LEU A 164 3.65 5.17 -4.70
N CYS A 165 3.99 3.97 -4.21
CA CYS A 165 3.17 2.78 -4.42
C CYS A 165 1.83 2.88 -3.68
N PHE A 166 1.82 3.42 -2.45
CA PHE A 166 0.59 3.63 -1.67
C PHE A 166 -0.37 4.58 -2.37
N MET A 167 0.17 5.70 -2.87
CA MET A 167 -0.57 6.67 -3.67
C MET A 167 -1.13 6.03 -4.94
N GLN A 168 -0.30 5.29 -5.70
CA GLN A 168 -0.75 4.68 -6.95
C GLN A 168 -1.78 3.57 -6.74
N ALA A 169 -1.63 2.76 -5.70
CA ALA A 169 -2.64 1.76 -5.37
C ALA A 169 -3.99 2.40 -4.99
N ALA A 170 -3.98 3.52 -4.26
CA ALA A 170 -5.19 4.31 -3.98
C ALA A 170 -5.80 4.90 -5.27
N TYR A 171 -4.96 5.43 -6.16
CA TYR A 171 -5.40 5.94 -7.47
C TYR A 171 -6.05 4.84 -8.32
N HIS A 172 -5.40 3.69 -8.47
CA HIS A 172 -5.95 2.59 -9.25
C HIS A 172 -7.23 2.02 -8.63
N THR A 173 -7.31 1.95 -7.29
CA THR A 173 -8.55 1.58 -6.59
C THR A 173 -9.68 2.58 -6.88
N ALA A 174 -9.38 3.89 -6.86
CA ALA A 174 -10.34 4.93 -7.21
C ALA A 174 -10.79 4.83 -8.68
N ALA A 175 -9.88 4.49 -9.60
CA ALA A 175 -10.20 4.32 -11.01
C ALA A 175 -11.21 3.17 -11.27
N PHE A 176 -11.16 2.09 -10.48
CA PHE A 176 -12.19 1.05 -10.52
C PHE A 176 -13.57 1.58 -10.14
N CYS A 177 -13.68 2.62 -9.31
CA CYS A 177 -14.98 3.23 -9.00
C CYS A 177 -15.64 3.89 -10.24
N PHE A 178 -14.89 4.10 -11.32
CA PHE A 178 -15.41 4.58 -12.61
C PHE A 178 -15.45 3.48 -13.70
N ASP A 179 -15.22 2.21 -13.33
CA ASP A 179 -15.07 1.08 -14.26
C ASP A 179 -13.98 1.31 -15.33
N ARG A 180 -12.96 2.10 -14.95
CA ARG A 180 -11.75 2.38 -15.73
C ARG A 180 -10.51 1.88 -15.01
N GLY A 181 -10.67 0.84 -14.20
CA GLY A 181 -9.56 0.25 -13.45
C GLY A 181 -8.50 -0.36 -14.37
N ASP A 182 -7.28 -0.46 -13.86
CA ASP A 182 -6.25 -1.31 -14.44
C ASP A 182 -5.83 -2.33 -13.39
N ARG A 183 -6.31 -3.56 -13.56
CA ARG A 183 -6.04 -4.65 -12.63
C ARG A 183 -4.55 -4.95 -12.49
N ARG A 184 -3.78 -4.90 -13.57
CA ARG A 184 -2.34 -5.22 -13.53
C ARG A 184 -1.60 -4.18 -12.71
N ALA A 185 -1.92 -2.91 -12.94
CA ALA A 185 -1.34 -1.80 -12.20
C ALA A 185 -1.74 -1.86 -10.72
N LEU A 186 -3.02 -2.14 -10.40
CA LEU A 186 -3.46 -2.31 -9.01
C LEU A 186 -2.69 -3.43 -8.30
N VAL A 187 -2.56 -4.59 -8.93
CA VAL A 187 -1.82 -5.74 -8.37
C VAL A 187 -0.35 -5.39 -8.17
N PHE A 188 0.30 -4.76 -9.17
CA PHE A 188 1.69 -4.35 -9.07
C PHE A 188 1.92 -3.35 -7.95
N PHE A 189 1.20 -2.23 -7.94
CA PHE A 189 1.41 -1.17 -6.95
C PHE A 189 1.00 -1.60 -5.55
N SER A 190 -0.01 -2.46 -5.41
CA SER A 190 -0.36 -3.02 -4.10
C SER A 190 0.75 -3.94 -3.59
N ALA A 191 1.28 -4.84 -4.42
CA ALA A 191 2.34 -5.74 -4.02
C ALA A 191 3.68 -5.03 -3.76
N ALA A 192 4.07 -4.10 -4.64
CA ALA A 192 5.25 -3.27 -4.47
C ALA A 192 5.13 -2.37 -3.23
N GLY A 193 3.93 -1.83 -2.97
CA GLY A 193 3.66 -1.07 -1.75
C GLY A 193 3.81 -1.91 -0.49
N VAL A 194 3.29 -3.14 -0.47
CA VAL A 194 3.50 -4.09 0.65
C VAL A 194 4.99 -4.35 0.87
N TYR A 195 5.75 -4.60 -0.20
CA TYR A 195 7.20 -4.83 -0.13
C TYR A 195 7.96 -3.62 0.44
N PHE A 196 7.87 -2.46 -0.23
CA PHE A 196 8.61 -1.27 0.16
C PHE A 196 8.14 -0.70 1.50
N GLY A 197 6.85 -0.83 1.80
CA GLY A 197 6.29 -0.53 3.11
C GLY A 197 6.93 -1.36 4.20
N ALA A 198 7.02 -2.68 4.02
CA ALA A 198 7.66 -3.57 4.99
C ALA A 198 9.15 -3.26 5.17
N VAL A 199 9.89 -3.02 4.08
CA VAL A 199 11.30 -2.61 4.12
C VAL A 199 11.49 -1.26 4.85
N SER A 200 10.46 -0.42 4.90
CA SER A 200 10.51 0.89 5.56
C SER A 200 10.15 0.85 7.05
N LEU A 201 9.69 -0.29 7.59
CA LEU A 201 9.30 -0.40 9.01
C LEU A 201 10.48 -0.41 10.00
N PRO A 202 11.64 -1.05 9.72
CA PRO A 202 12.73 -1.08 10.69
C PRO A 202 13.29 0.32 10.95
N GLY A 203 13.21 0.75 12.22
CA GLY A 203 13.63 2.10 12.65
C GLY A 203 12.53 3.16 12.55
N ALA A 204 11.33 2.81 12.11
CA ALA A 204 10.19 3.73 12.09
C ALA A 204 9.73 4.07 13.52
N SER A 205 9.30 5.32 13.73
CA SER A 205 8.63 5.70 14.98
C SER A 205 7.31 4.93 15.13
N ALA A 206 6.80 4.80 16.36
CA ALA A 206 5.52 4.10 16.60
C ALA A 206 4.35 4.66 15.75
N GLN A 207 4.38 5.97 15.50
CA GLN A 207 3.41 6.65 14.64
C GLN A 207 3.53 6.23 13.17
N GLU A 208 4.74 6.24 12.63
CA GLU A 208 5.00 5.83 11.25
C GLU A 208 4.75 4.35 11.04
N ALA A 209 5.08 3.51 12.02
CA ALA A 209 4.78 2.09 12.01
C ALA A 209 3.26 1.84 11.92
N LEU A 210 2.44 2.63 12.61
CA LEU A 210 0.97 2.55 12.49
C LEU A 210 0.48 2.99 11.11
N ILE A 211 1.02 4.10 10.57
CA ILE A 211 0.65 4.61 9.24
C ILE A 211 1.03 3.57 8.17
N TYR A 212 2.29 3.15 8.12
CA TYR A 212 2.78 2.22 7.11
C TYR A 212 2.23 0.81 7.31
N GLY A 213 2.20 0.30 8.55
CA GLY A 213 1.59 -0.99 8.86
C GLY A 213 0.12 -1.05 8.50
N GLY A 214 -0.66 -0.01 8.83
CA GLY A 214 -2.06 0.10 8.45
C GLY A 214 -2.26 0.12 6.93
N THR A 215 -1.41 0.87 6.23
CA THR A 215 -1.43 0.93 4.77
C THR A 215 -1.08 -0.42 4.14
N ILE A 216 -0.07 -1.13 4.66
CA ILE A 216 0.33 -2.46 4.19
C ILE A 216 -0.83 -3.44 4.31
N LEU A 217 -1.57 -3.44 5.44
CA LEU A 217 -2.75 -4.29 5.59
C LEU A 217 -3.84 -3.93 4.58
N TRP A 218 -4.10 -2.65 4.38
CA TRP A 218 -5.06 -2.19 3.36
C TRP A 218 -4.65 -2.63 1.94
N LEU A 219 -3.36 -2.59 1.61
CA LEU A 219 -2.85 -3.06 0.32
C LEU A 219 -2.85 -4.56 0.16
N LEU A 220 -2.63 -5.32 1.23
CA LEU A 220 -2.77 -6.78 1.20
C LEU A 220 -4.21 -7.19 0.87
N ALA A 221 -5.19 -6.47 1.41
CA ALA A 221 -6.60 -6.61 1.03
C ALA A 221 -6.83 -6.25 -0.45
N ALA A 222 -6.39 -5.06 -0.88
CA ALA A 222 -6.51 -4.65 -2.29
C ALA A 222 -5.82 -5.62 -3.27
N LEU A 223 -4.67 -6.19 -2.90
CA LEU A 223 -3.95 -7.22 -3.65
C LEU A 223 -4.73 -8.53 -3.68
N TRP A 224 -5.33 -8.93 -2.55
CA TRP A 224 -6.18 -10.11 -2.47
C TRP A 224 -7.39 -10.02 -3.42
N GLN A 225 -8.01 -8.84 -3.50
CA GLN A 225 -9.09 -8.58 -4.45
C GLN A 225 -8.59 -8.52 -5.89
N GLY A 226 -7.53 -7.75 -6.16
CA GLY A 226 -6.95 -7.59 -7.50
C GLY A 226 -6.50 -8.92 -8.13
N THR A 227 -6.15 -9.91 -7.31
CA THR A 227 -5.68 -11.21 -7.79
C THR A 227 -6.80 -12.24 -7.98
N ARG A 228 -8.01 -12.00 -7.45
CA ARG A 228 -9.20 -12.82 -7.67
C ARG A 228 -10.07 -12.19 -8.75
N VAL A 229 -10.56 -13.01 -9.69
CA VAL A 229 -11.62 -12.61 -10.63
C VAL A 229 -12.87 -13.33 -10.21
N GLN A 230 -13.97 -12.60 -10.05
CA GLN A 230 -15.28 -13.22 -9.92
C GLN A 230 -15.75 -13.66 -11.31
N ALA A 231 -16.28 -14.87 -11.42
CA ALA A 231 -16.86 -15.34 -12.68
C ALA A 231 -17.98 -14.37 -13.10
N LYS A 232 -18.07 -14.06 -14.40
CA LYS A 232 -19.28 -13.46 -14.95
C LYS A 232 -20.36 -14.53 -14.90
N ASP A 233 -21.38 -14.31 -14.08
CA ASP A 233 -22.64 -15.06 -14.18
C ASP A 233 -23.36 -14.73 -15.50
#